data_AF-A0A961RLQ3-F1
#
_entry.id   AF-A0A961RLQ3-F1
#
_cell.length_a   1.000
_cell.length_b   1.000
_cell.length_c   1.000
_cell.angle_alpha   90.00
_cell.angle_beta   90.00
_cell.angle_gamma   90.00
#
_symmetry.space_group_name_H-M   'P 1'
#
loop_
_entity.id
_entity.type
_entity.pdbx_description
1 polymer ?
#
loop_
_entity_poly.entity_id
_entity_poly.type
_entity_poly.pdbx_seq_one_letter_code
_entity_poly.pdbx_strand_id
1 'polypeptide(L)'
;MAQLQNFDAEIERTRQQVESMRSKIEQSGVILEKFATADARIGEADFDIENARIKDVIQQQKTMEANIADLIIGLEDATNIFGSEFESMKNYTGWEKFIGIFSKQNMQRMRTERVRNMSLAGNLQELLSKSDTIVGILKNQKQVLDSRYDTSEASLKKVLDRRGDAMARLEETQKRIMELNPMLLDVENRIAASTDQKTRTELESERSRLATEYNEAQAKEQELLAESQTLERYT
;
A
#
# COMPACT_ATOMS: atom_id res chain seq x y z
N MET A 1 4.15 28.18 -24.69
CA MET A 1 3.98 27.10 -25.70
C MET A 1 4.84 25.88 -25.39
N ALA A 2 6.17 25.98 -25.27
CA ALA A 2 7.03 24.82 -24.97
C ALA A 2 6.84 24.23 -23.55
N GLN A 3 6.59 25.06 -22.52
CA GLN A 3 6.30 24.59 -21.16
C GLN A 3 4.95 23.85 -21.05
N LEU A 4 3.92 24.29 -21.79
CA LEU A 4 2.59 23.66 -21.78
C LEU A 4 2.58 22.28 -22.47
N GLN A 5 3.38 22.09 -23.53
CA GLN A 5 3.55 20.78 -24.17
C GLN A 5 4.24 19.76 -23.27
N ASN A 6 5.21 20.20 -22.45
CA ASN A 6 5.84 19.31 -21.48
C ASN A 6 4.85 18.93 -20.36
N PHE A 7 3.98 19.87 -19.98
CA PHE A 7 2.96 19.66 -18.96
C PHE A 7 1.93 18.58 -19.36
N ASP A 8 1.49 18.56 -20.62
CA ASP A 8 0.58 17.50 -21.11
C ASP A 8 1.22 16.11 -21.05
N ALA A 9 2.52 16.02 -21.35
CA ALA A 9 3.26 14.77 -21.25
C ALA A 9 3.42 14.30 -19.79
N GLU A 10 3.61 15.22 -18.85
CA GLU A 10 3.70 14.93 -17.41
C GLU A 10 2.34 14.49 -16.83
N ILE A 11 1.24 15.12 -17.25
CA ILE A 11 -0.12 14.69 -16.90
C ILE A 11 -0.37 13.26 -17.38
N GLU A 12 -0.02 12.96 -18.63
CA GLU A 12 -0.26 11.64 -19.21
C GLU A 12 0.60 10.55 -18.55
N ARG A 13 1.88 10.83 -18.28
CA ARG A 13 2.74 9.91 -17.50
C ARG A 13 2.15 9.64 -16.11
N THR A 14 1.67 10.67 -15.43
CA THR A 14 1.10 10.53 -14.09
C THR A 14 -0.17 9.69 -14.13
N ARG A 15 -1.04 9.89 -15.14
CA ARG A 15 -2.23 9.03 -15.35
C ARG A 15 -1.87 7.56 -15.53
N GLN A 16 -0.90 7.27 -16.39
CA GLN A 16 -0.46 5.89 -16.65
C GLN A 16 0.11 5.22 -15.40
N GLN A 17 0.85 5.97 -14.58
CA GLN A 17 1.36 5.47 -13.30
C GLN A 17 0.25 5.17 -12.30
N VAL A 18 -0.76 6.05 -12.21
CA VAL A 18 -1.94 5.83 -11.35
C VAL A 18 -2.69 4.57 -11.78
N GLU A 19 -2.87 4.36 -13.09
CA GLU A 19 -3.55 3.18 -13.62
C GLU A 19 -2.75 1.88 -13.38
N SER A 20 -1.44 1.92 -13.58
CA SER A 20 -0.55 0.80 -13.28
C SER A 20 -0.58 0.45 -11.78
N MET A 21 -0.52 1.46 -10.92
CA MET A 21 -0.60 1.30 -9.47
C MET A 21 -1.94 0.68 -9.06
N ARG A 22 -3.05 1.16 -9.62
CA ARG A 22 -4.38 0.61 -9.36
C ARG A 22 -4.45 -0.88 -9.69
N SER A 23 -3.96 -1.28 -10.87
CA SER A 23 -3.89 -2.69 -11.27
C SER A 23 -3.06 -3.54 -10.30
N LYS A 24 -1.92 -3.00 -9.84
CA LYS A 24 -1.07 -3.69 -8.86
C LYS A 24 -1.73 -3.83 -7.48
N ILE A 25 -2.46 -2.80 -7.03
CA ILE A 25 -3.20 -2.80 -5.77
C ILE A 25 -4.35 -3.79 -5.83
N GLU A 26 -5.15 -3.79 -6.91
CA GLU A 26 -6.26 -4.74 -7.08
C GLU A 26 -5.77 -6.19 -7.01
N GLN A 27 -4.65 -6.49 -7.66
CA GLN A 27 -4.03 -7.81 -7.62
C GLN A 27 -3.42 -8.17 -6.25
N SER A 28 -2.86 -7.22 -5.49
CA SER A 28 -2.40 -7.45 -4.10
C SER A 28 -3.58 -7.72 -3.16
N GLY A 29 -4.71 -7.03 -3.33
CA GLY A 29 -5.91 -7.24 -2.52
C GLY A 29 -6.43 -8.68 -2.61
N VAL A 30 -6.43 -9.27 -3.81
CA VAL A 30 -6.82 -10.67 -4.04
C VAL A 30 -5.91 -11.66 -3.31
N ILE A 31 -4.62 -11.32 -3.16
CA ILE A 31 -3.65 -12.20 -2.51
C ILE A 31 -3.80 -12.11 -0.98
N LEU A 32 -3.94 -10.91 -0.41
CA LEU A 32 -4.24 -10.76 1.03
C LEU A 32 -5.55 -11.45 1.42
N GLU A 33 -6.55 -11.38 0.55
CA GLU A 33 -7.81 -12.10 0.76
C GLU A 33 -7.61 -13.62 0.69
N LYS A 34 -6.74 -14.12 -0.21
CA LYS A 34 -6.32 -15.54 -0.22
C LYS A 34 -5.54 -15.93 1.05
N PHE A 35 -4.64 -15.07 1.55
CA PHE A 35 -3.95 -15.26 2.84
C PHE A 35 -4.93 -15.34 4.01
N ALA A 36 -6.01 -14.54 3.95
CA ALA A 36 -7.04 -14.46 4.98
C ALA A 36 -8.08 -15.59 4.92
N THR A 37 -8.31 -16.20 3.75
CA THR A 37 -9.38 -17.19 3.54
C THR A 37 -8.86 -18.62 3.41
N ALA A 38 -7.60 -18.81 3.04
CA ALA A 38 -7.05 -20.14 2.88
C ALA A 38 -6.36 -20.60 4.18
N ASP A 39 -6.85 -21.72 4.71
CA ASP A 39 -6.10 -22.69 5.53
C ASP A 39 -4.88 -23.29 4.76
N ALA A 40 -4.54 -22.73 3.60
CA ALA A 40 -3.41 -23.15 2.81
C ALA A 40 -2.13 -22.85 3.59
N ARG A 41 -1.30 -23.88 3.74
CA ARG A 41 0.12 -23.73 4.11
C ARG A 41 0.80 -22.92 3.01
N ILE A 42 0.80 -21.61 3.15
CA ILE A 42 1.46 -20.72 2.19
C ILE A 42 2.96 -20.84 2.43
N GLY A 43 3.69 -21.18 1.37
CA GLY A 43 5.14 -21.32 1.43
C GLY A 43 5.83 -19.97 1.58
N GLU A 44 7.00 -19.95 2.22
CA GLU A 44 7.83 -18.75 2.45
C GLU A 44 8.08 -17.95 1.14
N ALA A 45 8.13 -18.62 -0.01
CA ALA A 45 8.30 -17.99 -1.32
C ALA A 45 7.12 -17.10 -1.76
N ASP A 46 5.88 -17.49 -1.46
CA ASP A 46 4.71 -16.68 -1.81
C ASP A 46 4.63 -15.41 -0.95
N PHE A 47 5.14 -15.48 0.29
CA PHE A 47 5.25 -14.33 1.19
C PHE A 47 6.30 -13.31 0.71
N ASP A 48 7.49 -13.76 0.33
CA ASP A 48 8.55 -12.87 -0.15
C ASP A 48 8.14 -12.12 -1.43
N ILE A 49 7.40 -12.80 -2.32
CA ILE A 49 6.84 -12.19 -3.53
C ILE A 49 5.84 -11.08 -3.16
N GLU A 50 4.95 -11.31 -2.20
CA GLU A 50 3.96 -10.29 -1.81
C GLU A 50 4.62 -9.11 -1.08
N ASN A 51 5.60 -9.36 -0.22
CA ASN A 51 6.34 -8.29 0.43
C ASN A 51 7.10 -7.42 -0.60
N ALA A 52 7.74 -8.04 -1.59
CA ALA A 52 8.39 -7.33 -2.69
C ALA A 52 7.38 -6.50 -3.51
N ARG A 53 6.19 -7.04 -3.75
CA ARG A 53 5.10 -6.37 -4.45
C ARG A 53 4.55 -5.17 -3.68
N ILE A 54 4.33 -5.32 -2.37
CA ILE A 54 3.89 -4.22 -1.50
C ILE A 54 4.94 -3.11 -1.48
N LYS A 55 6.22 -3.46 -1.36
CA LYS A 55 7.33 -2.50 -1.43
C LYS A 55 7.36 -1.75 -2.76
N ASP A 56 7.14 -2.45 -3.87
CA ASP A 56 7.05 -1.85 -5.20
C ASP A 56 5.86 -0.88 -5.31
N VAL A 57 4.68 -1.25 -4.80
CA VAL A 57 3.52 -0.35 -4.74
C VAL A 57 3.82 0.92 -3.92
N ILE A 58 4.46 0.80 -2.75
CA ILE A 58 4.84 1.95 -1.91
C ILE A 58 5.86 2.84 -2.64
N GLN A 59 6.83 2.24 -3.33
CA GLN A 59 7.83 2.99 -4.08
C GLN A 59 7.21 3.74 -5.27
N GLN A 60 6.28 3.10 -5.98
CA GLN A 60 5.52 3.73 -7.06
C GLN A 60 4.62 4.85 -6.54
N GLN A 61 4.01 4.68 -5.36
CA GLN A 61 3.22 5.74 -4.72
C GLN A 61 4.06 6.99 -4.46
N LYS A 62 5.27 6.86 -3.89
CA LYS A 62 6.16 8.01 -3.66
C LYS A 62 6.55 8.73 -4.95
N THR A 63 6.82 7.95 -5.99
CA THR A 63 7.14 8.50 -7.32
C THR A 63 5.97 9.29 -7.90
N MET A 64 4.76 8.74 -7.76
CA MET A 64 3.53 9.40 -8.21
C MET A 64 3.23 10.66 -7.41
N GLU A 65 3.40 10.65 -6.08
CA GLU A 65 3.24 11.83 -5.23
C GLU A 65 4.20 12.96 -5.64
N ALA A 66 5.46 12.63 -5.95
CA ALA A 66 6.42 13.60 -6.48
C ALA A 66 5.96 14.17 -7.83
N ASN A 67 5.52 13.32 -8.76
CA ASN A 67 5.03 13.77 -10.07
C ASN A 67 3.79 14.68 -9.96
N ILE A 68 2.87 14.38 -9.03
CA ILE A 68 1.70 15.25 -8.79
C ILE A 68 2.13 16.58 -8.18
N ALA A 69 3.12 16.59 -7.28
CA ALA A 69 3.67 17.83 -6.74
C ALA A 69 4.29 18.70 -7.86
N ASP A 70 5.06 18.10 -8.76
CA ASP A 70 5.64 18.78 -9.92
C ASP A 70 4.55 19.35 -10.85
N LEU A 71 3.44 18.61 -11.06
CA LEU A 71 2.30 19.11 -11.82
C LEU A 71 1.62 20.31 -11.14
N ILE A 72 1.48 20.30 -9.82
CA ILE A 72 0.91 21.43 -9.07
C ILE A 72 1.82 22.66 -9.19
N ILE A 73 3.14 22.48 -9.06
CA ILE A 73 4.12 23.56 -9.22
C ILE A 73 4.10 24.11 -10.65
N GLY A 74 4.08 23.24 -11.66
CA GLY A 74 4.02 23.68 -13.05
C GLY A 74 2.73 24.43 -13.39
N LEU A 75 1.61 24.06 -12.76
CA LEU A 75 0.35 24.80 -12.87
C LEU A 75 0.44 26.18 -12.20
N GLU A 76 1.10 26.27 -11.04
CA GLU A 76 1.35 27.54 -10.35
C GLU A 76 2.21 28.47 -11.21
N ASP A 77 3.30 27.97 -11.79
CA ASP A 77 4.16 28.73 -12.70
C ASP A 77 3.39 29.24 -13.92
N ALA A 78 2.58 28.37 -14.54
CA ALA A 78 1.76 28.76 -15.68
C ALA A 78 0.69 29.79 -15.30
N THR A 79 0.15 29.71 -14.08
CA THR A 79 -0.80 30.69 -13.52
C THR A 79 -0.11 32.03 -13.25
N ASN A 80 1.12 32.03 -12.73
CA ASN A 80 1.92 33.23 -12.48
C ASN A 80 2.29 33.94 -13.80
N ILE A 81 2.71 33.18 -14.82
CA ILE A 81 2.96 33.72 -16.16
C ILE A 81 1.68 34.35 -16.72
N PHE A 82 0.55 33.64 -16.64
CA PHE A 82 -0.73 34.17 -17.09
C PHE A 82 -1.13 35.46 -16.32
N GLY A 83 -0.89 35.52 -15.01
CA GLY A 83 -1.11 36.71 -14.19
C GLY A 83 -0.28 37.90 -14.69
N SER A 84 0.99 37.68 -15.01
CA SER A 84 1.88 38.71 -15.57
C SER A 84 1.43 39.16 -16.98
N GLU A 85 0.97 38.25 -17.83
CA GLU A 85 0.40 38.57 -19.14
C GLU A 85 -0.86 39.42 -18.99
N PHE A 86 -1.73 39.07 -18.04
CA PHE A 86 -2.94 39.83 -17.74
C PHE A 86 -2.64 41.25 -17.21
N GLU A 87 -1.67 41.40 -16.30
CA GLU A 87 -1.22 42.71 -15.82
C GLU A 87 -0.64 43.58 -16.95
N SER A 88 0.11 42.97 -17.88
CA SER A 88 0.64 43.66 -19.06
C SER A 88 -0.45 44.19 -20.01
N MET A 89 -1.64 43.59 -19.98
CA MET A 89 -2.81 44.05 -20.75
C MET A 89 -3.54 45.22 -20.08
N LYS A 90 -3.53 45.27 -18.74
CA LYS A 90 -4.10 46.41 -17.99
C LYS A 90 -3.31 47.69 -18.25
N ASN A 91 -1.99 47.58 -18.35
CA ASN A 91 -1.09 48.72 -18.48
C ASN A 91 -0.71 49.03 -19.94
N TYR A 92 -0.30 50.28 -20.20
CA TYR A 92 0.34 50.65 -21.46
C TYR A 92 1.80 50.19 -21.44
N THR A 93 2.23 49.56 -22.54
CA THR A 93 3.64 49.21 -22.77
C THR A 93 4.50 50.46 -22.91
N GLY A 94 5.82 50.31 -22.77
CA GLY A 94 6.76 51.44 -22.93
C GLY A 94 6.64 52.11 -24.30
N TRP A 95 6.44 51.32 -25.36
CA TRP A 95 6.24 51.82 -26.72
C TRP A 95 4.90 52.53 -26.91
N GLU A 96 3.82 52.02 -26.31
CA GLU A 96 2.52 52.70 -26.33
C GLU A 96 2.54 54.01 -25.54
N LYS A 97 3.20 54.04 -24.39
CA LYS A 97 3.40 55.27 -23.62
C LYS A 97 4.18 56.30 -24.44
N PHE A 98 5.22 55.87 -25.16
CA PHE A 98 5.99 56.71 -26.07
C PHE A 98 5.13 57.29 -27.20
N ILE A 99 4.33 56.46 -27.88
CA ILE A 99 3.37 56.93 -28.90
C ILE A 99 2.29 57.82 -28.29
N GLY A 100 1.90 57.59 -27.04
CA GLY A 100 0.95 58.40 -26.28
C GLY A 100 1.38 59.85 -26.06
N ILE A 101 2.69 60.13 -26.10
CA ILE A 101 3.23 61.50 -26.07
C ILE A 101 2.82 62.25 -27.36
N PHE A 102 2.74 61.55 -28.50
CA PHE A 102 2.41 62.14 -29.80
C PHE A 102 0.93 62.00 -30.18
N SER A 103 0.28 60.89 -29.85
CA SER A 103 -1.13 60.62 -30.16
C SER A 103 -1.76 59.65 -29.16
N LYS A 104 -2.68 60.19 -28.35
CA LYS A 104 -3.48 59.40 -27.39
C LYS A 104 -4.39 58.39 -28.09
N GLN A 105 -4.90 58.74 -29.27
CA GLN A 105 -5.81 57.89 -30.04
C GLN A 105 -5.09 56.68 -30.64
N ASN A 106 -3.87 56.88 -31.17
CA ASN A 106 -3.06 55.78 -31.68
C ASN A 106 -2.59 54.85 -30.55
N MET A 107 -2.20 55.39 -29.40
CA MET A 107 -1.87 54.61 -28.20
C MET A 107 -3.04 53.71 -27.76
N GLN A 108 -4.27 54.24 -27.73
CA GLN A 108 -5.45 53.44 -27.38
C GLN A 108 -5.75 52.35 -28.40
N ARG A 109 -5.60 52.64 -29.71
CA ARG A 109 -5.83 51.65 -30.77
C ARG A 109 -4.83 50.48 -30.68
N MET A 110 -3.55 50.78 -30.45
CA MET A 110 -2.50 49.76 -30.28
C MET A 110 -2.77 48.85 -29.09
N ARG A 111 -3.23 49.41 -27.96
CA ARG A 111 -3.63 48.60 -26.80
C ARG A 111 -4.78 47.68 -27.14
N THR A 112 -5.82 48.20 -27.80
CA THR A 112 -6.99 47.41 -28.20
C THR A 112 -6.61 46.28 -29.16
N GLU A 113 -5.73 46.54 -30.12
CA GLU A 113 -5.23 45.51 -31.05
C GLU A 113 -4.41 44.43 -30.33
N ARG A 114 -3.49 44.80 -29.41
CA ARG A 114 -2.76 43.82 -28.59
C ARG A 114 -3.72 42.98 -27.74
N VAL A 115 -4.60 43.64 -27.00
CA VAL A 115 -5.54 42.99 -26.08
C VAL A 115 -6.48 42.04 -26.84
N ARG A 116 -6.91 42.42 -28.04
CA ARG A 116 -7.75 41.59 -28.90
C ARG A 116 -7.01 40.39 -29.50
N ASN A 117 -5.72 40.54 -29.80
CA ASN A 117 -4.91 39.48 -30.39
C ASN A 117 -4.32 38.50 -29.36
N MET A 118 -4.33 38.85 -28.07
CA MET A 118 -4.02 37.90 -26.98
C MET A 118 -5.25 37.05 -26.65
N SER A 119 -5.15 35.73 -26.84
CA SER A 119 -6.23 34.77 -26.53
C SER A 119 -6.34 34.50 -25.02
N LEU A 120 -6.87 35.47 -24.28
CA LEU A 120 -6.96 35.40 -22.82
C LEU A 120 -7.90 34.27 -22.33
N ALA A 121 -9.06 34.15 -22.98
CA ALA A 121 -10.06 33.15 -22.63
C ALA A 121 -9.57 31.72 -22.93
N GLY A 122 -8.82 31.54 -24.02
CA GLY A 122 -8.27 30.23 -24.40
C GLY A 122 -7.22 29.73 -23.40
N ASN A 123 -6.27 30.59 -23.01
CA ASN A 123 -5.21 30.23 -22.07
C ASN A 123 -5.76 29.92 -20.66
N LEU A 124 -6.73 30.72 -20.16
CA LEU A 124 -7.40 30.43 -18.88
C LEU A 124 -8.16 29.12 -18.90
N GLN A 125 -8.92 28.87 -19.97
CA GLN A 125 -9.69 27.65 -20.10
C GLN A 125 -8.78 26.41 -20.13
N GLU A 126 -7.62 26.52 -20.77
CA GLU A 126 -6.61 25.44 -20.77
C GLU A 126 -6.05 25.18 -19.38
N LEU A 127 -5.68 26.23 -18.63
CA LEU A 127 -5.20 26.10 -17.25
C LEU A 127 -6.26 25.49 -16.33
N LEU A 128 -7.52 25.92 -16.44
CA LEU A 128 -8.62 25.37 -15.67
C LEU A 128 -8.85 23.88 -16.00
N SER A 129 -8.84 23.51 -17.29
CA SER A 129 -8.97 22.12 -17.73
C SER A 129 -7.84 21.22 -17.21
N LYS A 130 -6.61 21.72 -17.23
CA LYS A 130 -5.44 21.02 -16.67
C LYS A 130 -5.52 20.90 -15.14
N SER A 131 -5.94 21.97 -14.46
CA SER A 131 -6.22 21.95 -13.01
C SER A 131 -7.29 20.91 -12.64
N ASP A 132 -8.42 20.90 -13.36
CA ASP A 132 -9.51 19.94 -13.14
C ASP A 132 -9.03 18.50 -13.36
N THR A 133 -8.14 18.28 -14.33
CA THR A 133 -7.50 17.00 -14.57
C THR A 133 -6.66 16.55 -13.38
N ILE A 134 -5.81 17.42 -12.82
CA ILE A 134 -4.97 17.12 -11.66
C ILE A 134 -5.84 16.83 -10.43
N VAL A 135 -6.89 17.63 -10.21
CA VAL A 135 -7.88 17.38 -9.14
C VAL A 135 -8.56 16.02 -9.34
N GLY A 136 -8.88 15.64 -10.57
CA GLY A 136 -9.42 14.31 -10.90
C GLY A 136 -8.47 13.18 -10.53
N ILE A 137 -7.17 13.33 -10.84
CA ILE A 137 -6.12 12.36 -10.46
C ILE A 137 -6.06 12.22 -8.94
N LEU A 138 -6.02 13.33 -8.20
CA LEU A 138 -5.98 13.34 -6.74
C LEU A 138 -7.21 12.69 -6.10
N LYS A 139 -8.41 12.95 -6.64
CA LYS A 139 -9.64 12.32 -6.17
C LYS A 139 -9.62 10.80 -6.38
N ASN A 140 -9.18 10.35 -7.55
CA ASN A 140 -9.05 8.92 -7.85
C ASN A 140 -8.01 8.26 -6.93
N GLN A 141 -6.88 8.91 -6.71
CA GLN A 141 -5.84 8.43 -5.80
C GLN A 141 -6.38 8.29 -4.38
N LYS A 142 -7.11 9.29 -3.88
CA LYS A 142 -7.75 9.23 -2.56
C LYS A 142 -8.67 8.02 -2.45
N GLN A 143 -9.54 7.80 -3.43
CA GLN A 143 -10.47 6.66 -3.40
C GLN A 143 -9.74 5.31 -3.35
N VAL A 144 -8.65 5.15 -4.11
CA VAL A 144 -7.82 3.94 -4.08
C VAL A 144 -7.15 3.78 -2.72
N LEU A 145 -6.65 4.87 -2.13
CA LEU A 145 -5.99 4.84 -0.83
C LEU A 145 -6.96 4.50 0.30
N ASP A 146 -8.15 5.10 0.31
CA ASP A 146 -9.21 4.81 1.28
C ASP A 146 -9.61 3.31 1.22
N SER A 147 -9.83 2.78 0.01
CA SER A 147 -10.12 1.34 -0.18
C SER A 147 -8.98 0.42 0.30
N ARG A 148 -7.73 0.80 0.02
CA ARG A 148 -6.56 0.04 0.49
C ARG A 148 -6.44 0.08 2.01
N TYR A 149 -6.74 1.20 2.64
CA TYR A 149 -6.70 1.34 4.08
C TYR A 149 -7.68 0.37 4.74
N ASP A 150 -8.95 0.39 4.33
CA ASP A 150 -10.01 -0.47 4.87
C ASP A 150 -9.66 -1.97 4.69
N THR A 151 -9.18 -2.35 3.51
CA THR A 151 -8.82 -3.75 3.21
C THR A 151 -7.55 -4.20 3.93
N SER A 152 -6.56 -3.32 4.07
CA SER A 152 -5.32 -3.62 4.79
C SER A 152 -5.56 -3.74 6.29
N GLU A 153 -6.39 -2.87 6.88
CA GLU A 153 -6.77 -2.94 8.29
C GLU A 153 -7.50 -4.25 8.59
N ALA A 154 -8.50 -4.60 7.77
CA ALA A 154 -9.23 -5.86 7.92
C ALA A 154 -8.31 -7.08 7.80
N SER A 155 -7.36 -7.06 6.86
CA SER A 155 -6.38 -8.14 6.68
C SER A 155 -5.43 -8.25 7.87
N LEU A 156 -4.90 -7.13 8.36
CA LEU A 156 -4.01 -7.09 9.52
C LEU A 156 -4.71 -7.62 10.78
N LYS A 157 -5.96 -7.23 11.00
CA LYS A 157 -6.76 -7.74 12.12
C LYS A 157 -6.90 -9.26 12.08
N LYS A 158 -7.20 -9.84 10.91
CA LYS A 158 -7.29 -11.31 10.75
C LYS A 158 -5.96 -12.00 11.03
N VAL A 159 -4.84 -11.43 10.58
CA VAL A 159 -3.50 -11.95 10.87
C VAL A 159 -3.22 -11.94 12.37
N LEU A 160 -3.54 -10.84 13.06
CA LEU A 160 -3.39 -10.71 14.51
C LEU A 160 -4.26 -11.73 15.26
N ASP A 161 -5.52 -11.87 14.88
CA ASP A 161 -6.44 -12.85 15.48
C ASP A 161 -5.90 -14.28 15.30
N ARG A 162 -5.47 -14.64 14.08
CA ARG A 162 -4.90 -15.96 13.78
C ARG A 162 -3.59 -16.23 14.52
N ARG A 163 -2.75 -15.21 14.70
CA ARG A 163 -1.55 -15.30 15.54
C ARG A 163 -1.92 -15.54 17.00
N GLY A 164 -2.93 -14.83 17.50
CA GLY A 164 -3.48 -15.03 18.84
C GLY A 164 -3.95 -16.47 19.07
N ASP A 165 -4.70 -17.02 18.12
CA ASP A 165 -5.17 -18.41 18.16
C ASP A 165 -4.02 -19.42 18.11
N ALA A 166 -3.02 -19.20 17.24
CA ALA A 166 -1.83 -20.05 17.16
C ALA A 166 -1.04 -20.04 18.48
N MET A 167 -0.90 -18.88 19.12
CA MET A 167 -0.26 -18.74 20.44
C MET A 167 -1.04 -19.44 21.55
N ALA A 168 -2.36 -19.31 21.57
CA ALA A 168 -3.20 -20.00 22.54
C ALA A 168 -3.07 -21.53 22.41
N ARG A 169 -3.10 -22.06 21.18
CA ARG A 169 -2.88 -23.48 20.90
C ARG A 169 -1.47 -23.94 21.26
N LEU A 170 -0.46 -23.07 21.05
CA LEU A 170 0.92 -23.37 21.42
C LEU A 170 1.03 -23.50 22.94
N GLU A 171 0.44 -22.57 23.69
CA GLU A 171 0.45 -22.60 25.16
C GLU A 171 -0.26 -23.85 25.70
N GLU A 172 -1.40 -24.23 25.12
CA GLU A 172 -2.13 -25.47 25.46
C GLU A 172 -1.28 -26.71 25.17
N THR A 173 -0.64 -26.76 23.99
CA THR A 173 0.24 -27.87 23.59
C THR A 173 1.44 -27.99 24.55
N GLN A 174 2.07 -26.86 24.91
CA GLN A 174 3.17 -26.83 25.87
C GLN A 174 2.74 -27.31 27.25
N LYS A 175 1.57 -26.89 27.74
CA LYS A 175 1.00 -27.41 29.00
C LYS A 175 0.81 -28.93 28.92
N ARG A 176 0.28 -29.44 27.81
CA ARG A 176 0.09 -30.89 27.62
C ARG A 176 1.40 -31.66 27.62
N ILE A 177 2.44 -31.15 26.94
CA ILE A 177 3.79 -31.73 26.97
C ILE A 177 4.34 -31.75 28.41
N MET A 178 4.15 -30.67 29.16
CA MET A 178 4.56 -30.60 30.58
C MET A 178 3.81 -31.58 31.48
N GLU A 179 2.55 -31.91 31.19
CA GLU A 179 1.77 -32.95 31.89
C GLU A 179 2.17 -34.37 31.50
N LEU A 180 2.48 -34.62 30.22
CA LEU A 180 2.85 -35.94 29.72
C LEU A 180 4.21 -36.42 30.25
N ASN A 181 5.16 -35.50 30.46
CA ASN A 181 6.48 -35.80 31.01
C ASN A 181 6.44 -36.57 32.35
N PRO A 182 5.77 -36.07 33.42
CA PRO A 182 5.68 -36.81 34.67
C PRO A 182 4.86 -38.09 34.56
N MET A 183 3.83 -38.14 33.70
CA MET A 183 3.05 -39.37 33.48
C MET A 183 3.90 -40.48 32.84
N LEU A 184 4.73 -40.15 31.85
CA LEU A 184 5.68 -41.09 31.25
C LEU A 184 6.67 -41.61 32.29
N LEU A 185 7.25 -40.71 33.09
CA LEU A 185 8.21 -41.07 34.13
C LEU A 185 7.58 -41.95 35.24
N ASP A 186 6.34 -41.68 35.62
CA ASP A 186 5.59 -42.52 36.57
C ASP A 186 5.36 -43.93 36.02
N VAL A 187 4.89 -44.04 34.77
CA VAL A 187 4.68 -45.34 34.12
C VAL A 187 5.99 -46.10 33.96
N GLU A 188 7.10 -45.43 33.60
CA GLU A 188 8.42 -46.04 33.55
C GLU A 188 8.89 -46.58 34.90
N ASN A 189 8.69 -45.82 35.98
CA ASN A 189 8.99 -46.26 37.34
C ASN A 189 8.12 -47.47 37.75
N ARG A 190 6.83 -47.46 37.41
CA ARG A 190 5.91 -48.58 37.66
C ARG A 190 6.28 -49.83 36.88
N ILE A 191 6.74 -49.69 35.62
CA ILE A 191 7.28 -50.80 34.82
C ILE A 191 8.53 -51.38 35.49
N ALA A 192 9.45 -50.54 35.94
CA ALA A 192 10.68 -50.96 36.61
C ALA A 192 10.42 -51.69 37.94
N ALA A 193 9.38 -51.29 38.68
CA ALA A 193 8.98 -51.90 39.94
C ALA A 193 8.11 -53.17 39.78
N SER A 194 7.52 -53.41 38.60
CA SER A 194 6.61 -54.54 38.38
C SER A 194 7.34 -55.85 38.11
N THR A 195 7.05 -56.87 38.92
CA THR A 195 7.56 -58.25 38.74
C THR A 195 6.57 -59.17 38.01
N ASP A 196 5.30 -58.78 37.88
CA ASP A 196 4.29 -59.55 37.15
C ASP A 196 4.30 -59.25 35.65
N GLN A 197 4.31 -60.30 34.83
CA GLN A 197 4.43 -60.21 33.37
C GLN A 197 3.19 -59.55 32.72
N LYS A 198 2.00 -59.82 33.25
CA LYS A 198 0.75 -59.30 32.69
C LYS A 198 0.62 -57.80 32.99
N THR A 199 0.82 -57.41 34.24
CA THR A 199 0.84 -55.99 34.65
C THR A 199 1.90 -55.20 33.89
N ARG A 200 3.09 -55.77 33.68
CA ARG A 200 4.14 -55.12 32.90
C ARG A 200 3.71 -54.87 31.44
N THR A 201 3.05 -55.84 30.81
CA THR A 201 2.57 -55.69 29.42
C THR A 201 1.51 -54.59 29.29
N GLU A 202 0.62 -54.48 30.27
CA GLU A 202 -0.40 -53.42 30.34
C GLU A 202 0.25 -52.03 30.49
N LEU A 203 1.24 -51.90 31.38
CA LEU A 203 1.99 -50.66 31.58
C LEU A 203 2.84 -50.27 30.36
N GLU A 204 3.46 -51.23 29.68
CA GLU A 204 4.21 -50.97 28.44
C GLU A 204 3.29 -50.46 27.32
N SER A 205 2.04 -50.95 27.27
CA SER A 205 1.02 -50.45 26.34
C SER A 205 0.59 -49.02 26.69
N GLU A 206 0.41 -48.72 27.98
CA GLU A 206 0.11 -47.37 28.46
C GLU A 206 1.26 -46.38 28.15
N ARG A 207 2.51 -46.79 28.41
CA ARG A 207 3.71 -45.99 28.07
C ARG A 207 3.76 -45.69 26.57
N SER A 208 3.52 -46.70 25.74
CA SER A 208 3.51 -46.54 24.28
C SER A 208 2.50 -45.48 23.84
N ARG A 209 1.26 -45.54 24.36
CA ARG A 209 0.21 -44.56 24.06
C ARG A 209 0.63 -43.14 24.48
N LEU A 210 1.14 -42.98 25.70
CA LEU A 210 1.59 -41.67 26.21
C LEU A 210 2.79 -41.13 25.42
N ALA A 211 3.71 -42.01 24.99
CA ALA A 211 4.85 -41.62 24.18
C ALA A 211 4.43 -41.19 22.76
N THR A 212 3.45 -41.86 22.16
CA THR A 212 2.84 -41.42 20.90
C THR A 212 2.23 -40.03 21.04
N GLU A 213 1.40 -39.82 22.07
CA GLU A 213 0.77 -38.52 22.32
C GLU A 213 1.81 -37.42 22.56
N TYR A 214 2.88 -37.71 23.30
CA TYR A 214 3.97 -36.76 23.54
C TYR A 214 4.69 -36.36 22.24
N ASN A 215 5.00 -37.32 21.38
CA ASN A 215 5.66 -37.05 20.10
C ASN A 215 4.76 -36.25 19.15
N GLU A 216 3.46 -36.55 19.13
CA GLU A 216 2.47 -35.78 18.35
C GLU A 216 2.36 -34.34 18.88
N ALA A 217 2.31 -34.15 20.20
CA ALA A 217 2.28 -32.84 20.81
C ALA A 217 3.56 -32.04 20.52
N GLN A 218 4.75 -32.66 20.59
CA GLN A 218 6.00 -31.99 20.20
C GLN A 218 6.04 -31.59 18.72
N ALA A 219 5.57 -32.46 17.82
CA ALA A 219 5.47 -32.12 16.41
C ALA A 219 4.50 -30.94 16.18
N LYS A 220 3.38 -30.93 16.91
CA LYS A 220 2.40 -29.84 16.86
C LYS A 220 2.97 -28.53 17.39
N GLU A 221 3.76 -28.57 18.46
CA GLU A 221 4.45 -27.40 19.02
C GLU A 221 5.37 -26.76 17.96
N GLN A 222 6.17 -27.55 17.26
CA GLN A 222 7.05 -27.05 16.19
C GLN A 222 6.27 -26.45 15.02
N GLU A 223 5.16 -27.08 14.62
CA GLU A 223 4.28 -26.53 13.56
C GLU A 223 3.70 -25.17 13.98
N LEU A 224 3.18 -25.05 15.20
CA LEU A 224 2.57 -23.82 15.72
C LEU A 224 3.61 -22.69 15.92
N LEU A 225 4.84 -23.04 16.33
CA LEU A 225 5.95 -22.08 16.40
C LEU A 225 6.31 -21.53 15.03
N ALA A 226 6.42 -22.40 14.02
CA ALA A 226 6.71 -21.98 12.64
C ALA A 226 5.58 -21.12 12.07
N GLU A 227 4.31 -21.48 12.32
CA GLU A 227 3.15 -20.68 11.92
C GLU A 227 3.19 -19.29 12.58
N SER A 228 3.44 -19.23 13.89
CA SER A 228 3.50 -17.95 14.61
C SER A 228 4.64 -17.05 14.13
N GLN A 229 5.83 -17.60 13.89
CA GLN A 229 6.96 -16.83 13.35
C GLN A 229 6.65 -16.30 11.96
N THR A 230 5.95 -17.09 11.15
CA THR A 230 5.49 -16.65 9.83
C THR A 230 4.49 -15.51 9.97
N LEU A 231 3.49 -15.63 10.83
CA LEU A 231 2.48 -14.59 11.08
C LEU A 231 3.06 -13.31 11.69
N GLU A 232 4.08 -13.41 12.55
CA GLU A 232 4.79 -12.25 13.10
C GLU A 232 5.47 -11.41 12.03
N ARG A 233 5.93 -12.00 10.93
CA ARG A 233 6.49 -11.23 9.80
C ARG A 233 5.44 -10.35 9.08
N TYR A 234 4.14 -10.53 9.36
CA TYR A 234 3.04 -9.73 8.79
C TYR A 234 2.56 -8.59 9.70
N THR A 235 2.97 -8.56 10.97
CA THR A 235 2.54 -7.57 11.97
C THR A 235 3.67 -6.59 12.28
#